data_AF-A0A918JYL5-F1
#
_entry.id   AF-A0A918JYL5-F1
#
_cell.length_a   1.000
_cell.length_b   1.000
_cell.length_c   1.000
_cell.angle_alpha   90.00
_cell.angle_beta   90.00
_cell.angle_gamma   90.00
#
_symmetry.space_group_name_H-M   'P 1'
#
loop_
_entity.id
_entity.type
_entity.pdbx_description
1 polymer ?
#
loop_
_entity_poly.entity_id
_entity_poly.type
_entity_poly.pdbx_seq_one_letter_code
_entity_poly.pdbx_strand_id
1 'polypeptide(L)'
;MYFAFGYRITIENQSKDSVQLTSRFWEIKDALNNTEIVEGEGVIGKKPVLKPGESHTYNSGCLLNSPFGAMKGHYNMVNFTSTRKFQVMIPAFKLSTPFALN
;
A
#
# COMPACT_ATOMS: atom_id res chain seq x y z
N MET A 1 1.38 23.43 -8.99
CA MET A 1 1.37 23.30 -7.52
C MET A 1 1.18 21.82 -7.21
N TYR A 2 1.94 21.26 -6.27
CA TYR A 2 1.83 19.85 -5.88
C TYR A 2 1.31 19.75 -4.45
N PHE A 3 0.51 18.72 -4.18
CA PHE A 3 0.00 18.37 -2.86
C PHE A 3 0.71 17.11 -2.36
N ALA A 4 1.37 17.20 -1.21
CA ALA A 4 2.04 16.06 -0.59
C ALA A 4 1.11 15.33 0.38
N PHE A 5 0.94 14.04 0.16
CA PHE A 5 0.15 13.17 1.03
C PHE A 5 1.05 12.15 1.71
N GLY A 6 0.96 12.08 3.03
CA GLY A 6 1.54 11.00 3.82
C GLY A 6 0.48 9.93 4.11
N TYR A 7 0.87 8.67 4.08
CA TYR A 7 0.03 7.56 4.50
C TYR A 7 0.79 6.63 5.44
N ARG A 8 0.05 6.04 6.40
CA ARG A 8 0.53 5.05 7.35
C ARG A 8 -0.24 3.76 7.10
N ILE A 9 0.48 2.68 6.78
CA ILE A 9 -0.13 1.37 6.53
C ILE A 9 0.36 0.37 7.56
N THR A 10 -0.58 -0.40 8.10
CA THR A 10 -0.33 -1.53 8.99
C THR A 10 -0.73 -2.81 8.26
N ILE A 11 0.20 -3.74 8.14
CA ILE A 11 -0.02 -5.08 7.58
C ILE A 11 -0.01 -6.05 8.74
N GLU A 12 -1.11 -6.75 8.98
CA GLU A 12 -1.25 -7.71 10.06
C GLU A 12 -1.46 -9.11 9.50
N ASN A 13 -0.71 -10.08 10.01
CA ASN A 13 -0.90 -11.48 9.64
C ASN A 13 -1.90 -12.16 10.59
N GLN A 14 -3.14 -12.27 10.12
CA GLN A 14 -4.22 -12.93 10.86
C GLN A 14 -4.34 -14.43 10.51
N SER A 15 -3.38 -14.98 9.75
CA SER A 15 -3.33 -16.41 9.42
C SER A 15 -2.53 -17.21 10.46
N LYS A 16 -2.52 -18.54 10.31
CA LYS A 16 -1.76 -19.46 11.17
C LYS A 16 -0.33 -19.71 10.70
N ASP A 17 0.03 -19.24 9.50
CA ASP A 17 1.33 -19.48 8.89
C ASP A 17 2.17 -18.20 8.90
N SER A 18 3.49 -18.36 8.85
CA SER A 18 4.37 -17.22 8.58
C SER A 18 4.30 -16.85 7.10
N VAL A 19 4.16 -15.56 6.82
CA VAL A 19 4.05 -15.02 5.46
C VAL A 19 5.08 -13.92 5.23
N GLN A 20 5.51 -13.71 4.00
CA GLN A 20 6.45 -12.65 3.64
C GLN A 20 5.88 -11.78 2.53
N LEU A 21 5.99 -10.46 2.71
CA LEU A 21 5.74 -9.50 1.63
C LEU A 21 6.94 -9.45 0.69
N THR A 22 6.67 -9.64 -0.60
CA THR A 22 7.70 -9.71 -1.64
C THR A 22 7.73 -8.47 -2.53
N SER A 23 6.56 -7.98 -2.94
CA SER A 23 6.43 -6.78 -3.77
C SER A 23 5.09 -6.08 -3.54
N ARG A 24 4.99 -4.84 -4.04
CA ARG A 24 3.80 -4.00 -3.98
C ARG A 24 3.42 -3.54 -5.38
N PHE A 25 2.13 -3.36 -5.57
CA PHE A 25 1.53 -2.69 -6.71
C PHE A 25 0.58 -1.62 -6.18
N TRP A 26 0.66 -0.41 -6.74
CA TRP A 26 -0.22 0.70 -6.45
C TRP A 26 -0.77 1.31 -7.73
N GLU A 27 -2.07 1.57 -7.72
CA GLU A 27 -2.76 2.44 -8.66
C GLU A 27 -3.11 3.74 -7.91
N ILE A 28 -2.50 4.84 -8.34
CA ILE A 28 -2.68 6.18 -7.76
C ILE A 28 -3.50 7.01 -8.73
N LYS A 29 -4.73 7.31 -8.37
CA LYS A 29 -5.64 8.14 -9.15
C LYS A 29 -5.59 9.57 -8.64
N ASP A 30 -5.03 10.45 -9.45
CA ASP A 30 -5.16 11.90 -9.31
C ASP A 30 -6.44 12.36 -10.03
N ALA A 31 -7.18 13.32 -9.47
CA ALA A 31 -8.38 13.81 -10.11
C ALA A 31 -8.13 14.77 -11.29
N LEU A 32 -6.95 15.39 -11.33
CA LEU A 32 -6.55 16.32 -12.39
C LEU A 32 -5.52 15.72 -13.35
N ASN A 33 -5.15 14.44 -13.16
CA ASN A 33 -4.14 13.78 -13.97
C ASN A 33 -4.53 12.33 -14.28
N ASN A 34 -3.75 11.71 -15.16
CA ASN A 34 -3.87 10.28 -15.41
C ASN A 34 -3.50 9.46 -14.17
N THR A 35 -4.02 8.24 -14.13
CA THR A 35 -3.64 7.24 -13.14
C THR A 35 -2.15 6.91 -13.26
N GLU A 36 -1.44 6.95 -12.14
CA GLU A 36 -0.05 6.50 -12.02
C GLU A 36 -0.01 5.06 -11.49
N ILE A 37 0.86 4.24 -12.07
CA ILE A 37 1.13 2.87 -11.60
C ILE A 37 2.51 2.83 -10.96
N VAL A 38 2.56 2.38 -9.70
CA VAL A 38 3.81 2.22 -8.97
C VAL A 38 3.97 0.77 -8.53
N GLU A 39 5.01 0.13 -9.05
CA GLU A 39 5.37 -1.24 -8.72
C GLU A 39 6.78 -1.30 -8.15
N GLY A 40 7.03 -2.27 -7.26
CA GLY A 40 8.39 -2.49 -6.79
C GLY A 40 8.50 -3.54 -5.71
N GLU A 41 9.74 -3.94 -5.45
CA GLU A 41 10.05 -4.91 -4.40
C GLU A 41 9.82 -4.34 -3.01
N GLY A 42 9.27 -5.19 -2.13
CA GLY A 42 9.06 -4.86 -0.74
C GLY A 42 8.17 -3.63 -0.49
N VAL A 43 8.30 -3.09 0.71
CA VAL A 43 7.80 -1.79 1.14
C VAL A 43 8.95 -1.05 1.81
N ILE A 44 9.16 0.24 1.50
CA ILE A 44 10.24 1.07 2.07
C ILE A 44 11.64 0.41 2.08
N GLY A 45 11.97 -0.39 1.04
CA GLY A 45 13.22 -1.12 0.94
C GLY A 45 13.31 -2.40 1.80
N LYS A 46 12.22 -2.82 2.43
CA LYS A 46 12.12 -4.03 3.28
C LYS A 46 11.15 -5.05 2.69
N LYS A 47 11.43 -6.34 2.91
CA LYS A 47 10.54 -7.48 2.58
C LYS A 47 10.12 -8.18 3.88
N PRO A 48 9.22 -7.57 4.68
CA PRO A 48 8.92 -8.04 6.04
C PRO A 48 8.36 -9.47 6.02
N VAL A 49 8.87 -10.28 6.93
CA VAL A 49 8.30 -11.57 7.31
C VAL A 49 7.40 -11.32 8.51
N LEU A 50 6.16 -11.81 8.47
CA LEU A 50 5.16 -11.67 9.50
C LEU A 50 4.81 -13.05 10.04
N LYS A 51 5.09 -13.30 11.31
CA LYS A 51 4.58 -14.48 12.02
C LYS A 51 3.08 -14.35 12.29
N PRO A 52 2.38 -15.46 12.64
CA PRO A 52 0.98 -15.39 13.08
C PRO A 52 0.78 -14.36 14.19
N GLY A 53 -0.17 -13.43 14.00
CA GLY A 53 -0.47 -12.34 14.93
C GLY A 53 0.50 -11.15 14.89
N GLU A 54 1.56 -11.21 14.08
CA GLU A 54 2.51 -10.10 13.95
C GLU A 54 1.99 -9.04 12.97
N SER A 55 2.41 -7.79 13.20
CA SER A 55 2.13 -6.69 12.30
C SER A 55 3.40 -5.90 11.93
N HIS A 56 3.39 -5.34 10.71
CA HIS A 56 4.40 -4.41 10.24
C HIS A 56 3.74 -3.09 9.85
N THR A 57 4.18 -2.01 10.48
CA THR A 57 3.72 -0.66 10.18
C THR A 57 4.80 0.13 9.47
N TYR A 58 4.43 0.85 8.40
CA TYR A 58 5.33 1.77 7.73
C TYR A 58 4.62 3.07 7.32
N ASN A 59 5.42 4.12 7.13
CA ASN A 59 4.96 5.40 6.60
C ASN A 59 5.63 5.65 5.25
N SER A 60 4.89 6.24 4.32
CA SER A 60 5.38 6.69 3.02
C SER A 60 4.48 7.83 2.53
N GLY A 61 4.74 8.34 1.33
CA GLY A 61 3.89 9.37 0.74
C GLY A 61 3.91 9.35 -0.78
N CYS A 62 3.03 10.17 -1.36
CA CYS A 62 2.97 10.45 -2.79
C CYS A 62 2.69 11.94 -3.01
N LEU A 63 2.98 12.41 -4.23
CA LEU A 63 2.65 13.77 -4.68
C LEU A 63 1.50 13.68 -5.67
N LEU A 64 0.49 14.52 -5.49
CA LEU A 64 -0.59 14.70 -6.47
C LEU A 64 -0.59 16.15 -6.98
N ASN A 65 -1.08 16.35 -8.21
CA ASN A 65 -1.37 17.68 -8.75
C ASN A 65 -2.68 18.24 -8.22
N SER A 66 -3.64 17.37 -7.89
CA SER A 66 -4.94 17.73 -7.32
C SER A 66 -4.93 17.72 -5.78
N PRO A 67 -5.75 18.57 -5.13
CA PRO A 67 -5.99 18.48 -3.69
C PRO A 67 -6.83 17.25 -3.28
N PHE A 68 -7.27 16.43 -4.23
CA PHE A 68 -7.98 15.17 -4.02
C PHE A 68 -7.58 14.07 -5.01
N GLY A 69 -7.58 12.82 -4.54
CA GLY A 69 -7.26 11.62 -5.30
C GLY A 69 -7.61 10.34 -4.53
N ALA A 70 -7.16 9.19 -5.01
CA ALA A 70 -7.33 7.92 -4.34
C ALA A 70 -6.18 6.95 -4.65
N MET A 71 -5.91 6.03 -3.74
CA MET A 71 -4.94 4.95 -3.94
C MET A 71 -5.61 3.61 -3.69
N LYS A 72 -5.30 2.62 -4.52
CA LYS A 72 -5.65 1.21 -4.31
C LYS A 72 -4.51 0.33 -4.81
N GLY A 73 -4.50 -0.95 -4.46
CA GLY A 73 -3.41 -1.81 -4.91
C GLY A 73 -3.46 -3.21 -4.36
N HIS A 74 -2.31 -3.87 -4.35
CA HIS A 74 -2.14 -5.15 -3.68
C HIS A 74 -0.68 -5.37 -3.27
N TYR A 75 -0.49 -6.25 -2.28
CA TYR A 75 0.81 -6.84 -1.97
C TYR A 75 0.88 -8.24 -2.51
N ASN A 76 2.04 -8.60 -3.08
CA ASN A 76 2.35 -9.99 -3.38
C ASN A 76 3.05 -10.61 -2.18
N MET A 77 2.49 -11.70 -1.69
CA MET A 77 2.92 -12.41 -0.50
C MET A 77 3.34 -13.84 -0.86
N VAL A 78 4.20 -14.43 -0.04
CA VAL A 78 4.48 -15.87 -0.03
C VAL A 78 4.19 -16.43 1.35
N ASN A 79 3.53 -17.58 1.41
CA ASN A 79 3.33 -18.35 2.64
C ASN A 79 4.45 -19.39 2.78
N PHE A 80 5.15 -19.43 3.91
CA PHE A 80 6.31 -20.32 4.08
C PHE A 80 5.95 -21.78 4.32
N THR A 81 4.79 -22.07 4.90
CA THR A 81 4.32 -23.44 5.13
C THR A 81 3.93 -24.11 3.83
N SER A 82 3.13 -23.42 3.00
CA SER A 82 2.58 -23.97 1.76
C SER A 82 3.42 -23.64 0.52
N THR A 83 4.41 -22.75 0.63
CA THR A 83 5.17 -22.15 -0.47
C THR A 83 4.32 -21.42 -1.52
N ARG A 84 3.03 -21.23 -1.26
CA ARG A 84 2.10 -20.58 -2.19
C ARG A 84 2.33 -19.08 -2.22
N LYS A 85 2.29 -18.52 -3.42
CA LYS A 85 2.20 -17.08 -3.64
C LYS A 85 0.74 -16.65 -3.67
N PHE A 86 0.43 -15.51 -3.09
CA PHE A 86 -0.93 -14.96 -3.05
C PHE A 86 -0.90 -13.43 -3.01
N GLN A 87 -2.04 -12.82 -3.34
CA GLN A 87 -2.21 -11.38 -3.30
C GLN A 87 -3.06 -10.97 -2.10
N VAL A 88 -2.66 -9.88 -1.45
CA VAL A 88 -3.45 -9.18 -0.43
C VAL A 88 -3.90 -7.86 -1.02
N MET A 89 -5.20 -7.73 -1.27
CA MET A 89 -5.78 -6.52 -1.85
C MET A 89 -5.75 -5.37 -0.86
N ILE A 90 -5.44 -4.17 -1.36
CA ILE A 90 -5.55 -2.92 -0.64
C ILE A 90 -6.75 -2.17 -1.22
N PRO A 91 -7.88 -2.07 -0.49
CA PRO A 91 -9.04 -1.34 -0.94
C PRO A 91 -8.72 0.13 -1.22
N ALA A 92 -9.52 0.75 -2.08
CA ALA A 92 -9.34 2.16 -2.39
C ALA A 92 -9.53 3.04 -1.16
N PHE A 93 -8.56 3.89 -0.86
CA PHE A 93 -8.67 4.94 0.14
C PHE A 93 -8.45 6.32 -0.49
N LYS A 94 -9.14 7.32 0.07
CA LYS A 94 -9.13 8.69 -0.46
C LYS A 94 -7.94 9.46 0.07
N LEU A 95 -7.38 10.30 -0.78
CA LEU A 95 -6.44 11.36 -0.45
C LEU A 95 -7.17 12.68 -0.65
N SER A 96 -7.35 13.47 0.41
CA SER A 96 -8.03 14.77 0.31
C SER A 96 -7.45 15.74 1.32
N THR A 97 -7.21 16.96 0.89
CA THR A 97 -6.84 18.04 1.79
C THR A 97 -8.08 18.57 2.54
N PRO A 98 -7.94 19.08 3.78
CA PRO A 98 -9.09 19.54 4.57
C PRO A 98 -9.93 20.63 3.90
N PHE A 99 -9.31 21.52 3.12
CA PHE A 99 -10.00 22.60 2.42
C PHE A 99 -10.73 22.15 1.15
N ALA A 100 -10.53 20.90 0.70
CA ALA A 100 -11.19 20.32 -0.49
C ALA A 100 -12.46 19.53 -0.15
N LEU A 101 -12.86 19.49 1.13
CA LEU A 101 -14.04 18.76 1.62
C LEU A 101 -15.27 19.67 1.87
N ASN A 102 -15.21 20.94 1.46
CA ASN A 102 -16.27 21.94 1.65
C ASN A 102 -17.25 22.00 0.48
#